data_AF-A0A1H0F957-F1
#
_entry.id   AF-A0A1H0F957-F1
#
_cell.length_a   1.000
_cell.length_b   1.000
_cell.length_c   1.000
_cell.angle_alpha   90.00
_cell.angle_beta   90.00
_cell.angle_gamma   90.00
#
_symmetry.space_group_name_H-M   'P 1'
#
loop_
_entity.id
_entity.type
_entity.pdbx_description
1 polymer ?
#
loop_
_entity_poly.entity_id
_entity_poly.type
_entity_poly.pdbx_seq_one_letter_code
_entity_poly.pdbx_strand_id
1 'polypeptide(L)' 'MLDTCGAGYSETIRLTRDEAVRLEGREAARRRVNRHDNPYRSRSADGISWHAGYDAEMAGERR' A
#
# COMPACT_ATOMS: atom_id res chain seq x y z
N MET A 1 -27.59 -8.38 -32.71
CA MET A 1 -26.36 -7.58 -32.79
C MET A 1 -26.69 -6.23 -32.17
N LEU A 2 -26.35 -6.05 -30.89
CA LEU A 2 -26.51 -4.78 -30.19
C LEU A 2 -25.13 -4.41 -29.64
N ASP A 3 -24.49 -3.48 -30.33
CA ASP A 3 -23.41 -2.66 -29.80
C ASP A 3 -23.96 -1.85 -28.62
N THR A 4 -23.42 -2.09 -27.43
CA THR A 4 -23.49 -1.13 -26.34
C THR A 4 -22.07 -0.69 -26.00
N CYS A 5 -21.77 0.49 -26.49
CA CYS A 5 -20.59 1.30 -26.24
C CYS A 5 -20.19 1.35 -24.77
N GLY A 6 -18.89 1.22 -24.53
CA GLY A 6 -18.11 2.24 -23.83
C GLY A 6 -18.57 2.63 -22.43
N ALA A 7 -18.15 1.85 -21.44
CA ALA A 7 -17.73 2.38 -20.15
C ALA A 7 -16.61 1.49 -19.61
N GLY A 8 -15.46 1.51 -20.29
CA GLY A 8 -14.21 1.12 -19.66
C GLY A 8 -13.85 2.20 -18.65
N TYR A 9 -14.47 2.16 -17.47
CA TYR A 9 -13.93 2.87 -16.32
C TYR A 9 -12.58 2.20 -16.04
N SER A 10 -11.52 2.74 -16.62
CA SER A 10 -10.26 2.81 -15.91
C SER A 10 -10.52 3.75 -14.74
N GLU A 11 -11.27 3.26 -13.76
CA GLU A 11 -11.34 3.84 -12.44
C GLU A 11 -9.93 3.66 -11.90
N THR A 12 -9.08 4.64 -12.16
CA THR A 12 -7.86 4.82 -11.39
C THR A 12 -8.31 4.89 -9.94
N ILE A 13 -8.28 3.76 -9.24
CA ILE A 13 -8.60 3.65 -7.82
C ILE A 13 -7.75 4.71 -7.14
N ARG A 14 -8.39 5.83 -6.76
CA ARG A 14 -7.71 6.90 -6.05
C ARG A 14 -7.58 6.44 -4.61
N LEU A 15 -6.47 5.76 -4.33
CA LEU A 15 -6.10 5.41 -2.97
C LEU A 15 -6.05 6.69 -2.13
N THR A 16 -6.62 6.62 -0.93
CA THR A 16 -6.36 7.63 0.08
C THR A 16 -4.86 7.66 0.40
N ARG A 17 -4.39 8.76 0.99
CA ARG A 17 -2.97 8.91 1.37
C ARG A 17 -2.52 7.75 2.25
N ASP A 18 -3.31 7.37 3.25
CA ASP A 18 -3.00 6.27 4.15
C ASP A 18 -2.94 4.91 3.45
N GLU A 19 -3.82 4.66 2.48
CA GLU A 19 -3.81 3.41 1.71
C GLU A 19 -2.59 3.31 0.80
N ALA A 20 -2.22 4.41 0.14
CA ALA A 20 -1.01 4.47 -0.67
C ALA A 20 0.24 4.21 0.19
N VAL A 21 0.34 4.88 1.34
CA VAL A 21 1.47 4.71 2.26
C VAL A 21 1.51 3.30 2.87
N ARG A 22 0.35 2.69 3.15
CA ARG A 22 0.27 1.30 3.59
C ARG A 22 0.72 0.33 2.48
N LEU A 23 0.41 0.62 1.22
CA LEU A 23 0.89 -0.17 0.08
C LEU A 23 2.43 -0.07 -0.03
N GLU A 24 2.99 1.13 0.09
CA GLU A 24 4.45 1.34 0.12
C GLU A 24 5.13 0.49 1.20
N GLY A 25 4.54 0.43 2.41
CA GLY A 25 5.03 -0.40 3.50
C GLY A 25 5.06 -1.90 3.16
N ARG A 26 3.99 -2.41 2.52
CA ARG A 26 3.95 -3.81 2.05
C ARG A 26 5.03 -4.08 1.01
N GLU A 27 5.21 -3.17 0.05
CA GLU A 27 6.26 -3.33 -0.97
C GLU A 27 7.66 -3.33 -0.36
N ALA A 28 7.91 -2.49 0.64
CA ALA A 28 9.18 -2.47 1.35
C ALA A 28 9.46 -3.81 2.07
N ALA A 29 8.45 -4.41 2.70
CA ALA A 29 8.55 -5.74 3.31
C ALA A 29 8.89 -6.82 2.26
N ARG A 30 8.18 -6.85 1.13
CA ARG A 30 8.45 -7.79 0.01
C ARG A 30 9.86 -7.66 -0.53
N ARG A 31 10.40 -6.43 -0.57
CA ARG A 31 11.78 -6.13 -0.98
C ARG A 31 12.80 -6.41 0.13
N ARG A 32 12.37 -6.86 1.32
CA ARG A 32 13.20 -7.11 2.51
C ARG A 32 14.02 -5.89 2.93
N VAL A 33 13.48 -4.70 2.72
CA VAL A 33 14.05 -3.44 3.25
C VAL A 33 13.94 -3.45 4.76
N ASN A 34 14.86 -2.81 5.48
CA ASN A 34 14.76 -2.75 6.93
C ASN A 34 13.52 -1.96 7.35
N ARG A 35 12.74 -2.50 8.29
CA ARG A 35 11.60 -1.83 8.92
C ARG A 35 11.93 -0.43 9.45
N HIS A 36 13.16 -0.21 9.90
CA HIS A 36 13.61 1.07 10.44
C HIS A 36 13.95 2.12 9.38
N ASP A 37 14.05 1.74 8.10
CA ASP A 37 14.29 2.64 6.97
C ASP A 37 12.99 3.31 6.49
N ASN A 38 11.98 3.38 7.36
CA ASN A 38 10.73 4.09 7.10
C ASN A 38 11.04 5.58 6.80
N PRO A 39 10.68 6.12 5.63
CA PRO A 39 11.02 7.50 5.25
C PRO A 39 10.19 8.56 6.00
N TYR A 40 9.11 8.14 6.67
CA TYR A 40 8.20 9.05 7.35
C TYR A 40 8.62 9.31 8.79
N ARG A 41 8.28 10.50 9.30
CA ARG A 41 8.55 10.87 10.69
C ARG A 41 7.92 9.85 11.64
N SER A 42 8.67 9.41 12.65
CA SER A 42 8.16 8.48 13.66
C SER A 42 6.88 9.02 14.33
N ARG A 43 5.88 8.13 14.50
CA ARG A 43 4.55 8.44 15.06
C ARG A 43 3.68 9.42 14.26
N SER A 44 4.09 9.80 13.04
CA SER A 44 3.18 10.48 12.10
C SER A 44 2.12 9.51 11.57
N ALA A 45 1.01 10.05 11.04
CA ALA A 45 -0.03 9.24 10.39
C ALA A 45 0.57 8.35 9.29
N ASP A 46 1.32 8.96 8.35
CA ASP A 46 2.03 8.23 7.29
C ASP A 46 3.00 7.19 7.86
N GLY A 47 3.77 7.54 8.90
CA GLY A 47 4.70 6.59 9.53
C GLY A 47 4.00 5.37 10.15
N ILE A 48 2.85 5.58 10.79
CA ILE A 48 2.02 4.50 11.35
C ILE A 48 1.41 3.66 10.23
N SER A 49 0.84 4.30 9.19
CA SER A 49 0.25 3.63 8.04
C SER A 49 1.27 2.77 7.27
N TRP A 50 2.50 3.25 7.11
CA TRP A 50 3.60 2.52 6.47
C TRP A 50 3.98 1.28 7.27
N HIS A 51 4.18 1.43 8.59
CA HIS A 51 4.49 0.29 9.47
C HIS A 51 3.36 -0.74 9.48
N ALA A 52 2.10 -0.32 9.50
CA ALA A 52 0.96 -1.23 9.45
C ALA A 52 0.97 -2.07 8.17
N GLY A 53 1.37 -1.50 7.03
CA GLY A 53 1.55 -2.23 5.78
C GLY A 53 2.70 -3.23 5.83
N TYR A 54 3.87 -2.77 6.26
CA TYR A 54 5.08 -3.59 6.39
C TYR A 54 4.86 -4.78 7.33
N ASP A 55 4.32 -4.53 8.53
CA ASP A 55 4.11 -5.54 9.57
C ASP A 55 3.06 -6.58 9.13
N ALA A 56 2.02 -6.18 8.40
CA ALA A 56 1.01 -7.09 7.86
C ALA A 56 1.60 -8.06 6.82
N GLU A 57 2.46 -7.57 5.92
CA GLU A 57 3.12 -8.42 4.91
C GLU A 57 4.10 -9.40 5.58
N MET A 58 4.92 -8.92 6.52
CA MET A 58 5.85 -9.78 7.27
C MET A 58 5.14 -10.83 8.13
N ALA A 59 3.96 -10.52 8.67
CA ALA A 59 3.15 -11.49 9.39
C ALA A 59 2.57 -12.56 8.45
N GLY A 60 2.23 -12.19 7.21
CA GLY A 60 1.78 -13.11 6.17
C GLY A 60 2.87 -14.07 5.70
N GLU A 61 4.12 -13.61 5.53
CA GLU A 61 5.25 -14.46 5.11
C GLU A 61 5.66 -15.52 6.15
N ARG A 62 5.26 -15.36 7.42
CA ARG A 62 5.63 -16.29 8.50
C ARG A 62 4.69 -17.51 8.61
N ARG A 63 3.71 -17.63 7.73
CA ARG A 63 2.66 -18.66 7.77
C ARG A 63 2.79 -19.63 6.59
#